data_AF-A0A7N4PKR0-F1
#
_entry.id   AF-A0A7N4PKR0-F1
#
_cell.length_a   1.000
_cell.length_b   1.000
_cell.length_c   1.000
_cell.angle_alpha   90.00
_cell.angle_beta   90.00
_cell.angle_gamma   90.00
#
_symmetry.space_group_name_H-M   'P 1'
#
loop_
_entity.id
_entity.type
_entity.pdbx_description
1 polymer ?
#
loop_
_entity_poly.entity_id
_entity_poly.type
_entity_poly.pdbx_seq_one_letter_code
_entity_poly.pdbx_strand_id
1 'polypeptide(L)'
;MPKRGRKGPKTEEERLLMLQHKLLAEEEQLRKKERLLNQFLKDKLAKEERNSALNLNKINTQWRTVLREVKAKELQKDIEILSQTFERVVDCKDSVIKSLAKDLIEAEDQYAHALQGHLNNVDQLLALQRSRLANLEDCYNEELEALTKEFETEKKMIVDLHEKEMRFLQDVYLAMEQNFLDAEYEAKLEFQSMWDDLKNKNLEEKHFLRMQLESTVEDLWRRFQEALKNYTDATEDRKLAFESLKVKDEKSSKEIEMQMKKLQKIQDSIAILRGKISVHTRENEEQNHYIREDKDQVHKQLLKLKQQMNLARTEARESLAKLTWESNIALKALKKIVDKGELILRLAEICRKFETEEEKVLPFYSSMLTPEELQEVEENDQEEPTLELAKLMKNYAALENFWKRYNKVKLEQLSLQKKRAQLMETNEKLRNLLKQYLDNISVSDEVLSQLNPLFIVNQRSNIPPTKRDSSQKPPTYNIIEAAHVAAHTL
;
A
#
# COMPACT_ATOMS: atom_id res chain seq x y z
N MET A 1 -23.83 137.73 98.01
CA MET A 1 -25.10 138.39 98.42
C MET A 1 -26.23 137.74 97.66
N PRO A 2 -27.49 137.67 98.16
CA PRO A 2 -28.01 138.04 99.50
C PRO A 2 -27.89 136.83 100.47
N LYS A 3 -28.83 136.49 101.39
CA LYS A 3 -29.13 137.13 102.71
C LYS A 3 -29.37 136.03 103.79
N ARG A 4 -29.58 136.43 105.06
CA ARG A 4 -29.97 135.57 106.22
C ARG A 4 -31.50 135.37 106.29
N GLY A 5 -32.00 134.30 106.94
CA GLY A 5 -33.41 134.17 107.34
C GLY A 5 -33.78 132.93 108.17
N ARG A 6 -34.04 133.10 109.48
CA ARG A 6 -34.56 132.07 110.43
C ARG A 6 -36.05 131.71 110.15
N LYS A 7 -36.47 130.46 110.45
CA LYS A 7 -37.47 130.06 111.49
C LYS A 7 -38.14 128.70 111.17
N GLY A 8 -38.61 127.99 112.21
CA GLY A 8 -39.71 127.01 112.12
C GLY A 8 -39.37 125.56 112.51
N PRO A 9 -40.18 124.88 113.34
CA PRO A 9 -39.98 123.47 113.70
C PRO A 9 -40.56 122.50 112.65
N LYS A 10 -40.16 121.23 112.74
CA LYS A 10 -40.48 120.15 111.78
C LYS A 10 -41.83 119.49 112.09
N THR A 11 -42.62 119.23 111.06
CA THR A 11 -43.64 118.17 111.05
C THR A 11 -43.00 116.83 110.67
N GLU A 12 -43.54 115.72 111.16
CA GLU A 12 -42.87 114.41 111.09
C GLU A 12 -42.92 113.74 109.70
N GLU A 13 -43.84 114.18 108.84
CA GLU A 13 -44.10 113.60 107.51
C GLU A 13 -42.97 113.85 106.49
N GLU A 14 -42.35 115.05 106.49
CA GLU A 14 -41.25 115.37 105.56
C GLU A 14 -39.98 114.54 105.82
N ARG A 15 -39.79 114.08 107.07
CA ARG A 15 -38.70 113.16 107.43
C ARG A 15 -38.93 111.76 106.86
N LEU A 16 -40.18 111.28 106.83
CA LEU A 16 -40.54 109.97 106.29
C LEU A 16 -40.35 109.93 104.77
N LEU A 17 -40.80 110.96 104.03
CA LEU A 17 -40.60 111.05 102.58
C LEU A 17 -39.11 111.10 102.19
N MET A 18 -38.29 111.86 102.91
CA MET A 18 -36.84 111.90 102.65
C MET A 18 -36.15 110.56 102.99
N LEU A 19 -36.64 109.81 103.97
CA LEU A 19 -36.15 108.46 104.28
C LEU A 19 -36.56 107.46 103.19
N GLN A 20 -37.81 107.51 102.75
CA GLN A 20 -38.36 106.64 101.68
C GLN A 20 -37.64 106.86 100.34
N HIS A 21 -37.34 108.11 99.98
CA HIS A 21 -36.61 108.43 98.76
C HIS A 21 -35.12 108.00 98.81
N LYS A 22 -34.53 107.90 100.00
CA LYS A 22 -33.20 107.29 100.21
C LYS A 22 -33.25 105.77 100.07
N LEU A 23 -34.22 105.11 100.71
CA LEU A 23 -34.40 103.65 100.61
C LEU A 23 -34.62 103.21 99.17
N LEU A 24 -35.47 103.91 98.39
CA LEU A 24 -35.66 103.62 96.96
C LEU A 24 -34.38 103.84 96.13
N ALA A 25 -33.59 104.87 96.45
CA ALA A 25 -32.31 105.10 95.78
C ALA A 25 -31.27 104.01 96.15
N GLU A 26 -31.27 103.53 97.39
CA GLU A 26 -30.42 102.43 97.85
C GLU A 26 -30.83 101.10 97.22
N GLU A 27 -32.13 100.79 97.11
CA GLU A 27 -32.64 99.64 96.36
C GLU A 27 -32.31 99.71 94.86
N GLU A 28 -32.41 100.88 94.23
CA GLU A 28 -31.97 101.05 92.84
C GLU A 28 -30.46 100.84 92.68
N GLN A 29 -29.64 101.30 93.64
CA GLN A 29 -28.20 101.08 93.63
C GLN A 29 -27.86 99.60 93.85
N LEU A 30 -28.61 98.89 94.71
CA LEU A 30 -28.49 97.44 94.89
C LEU A 30 -28.88 96.71 93.60
N ARG A 31 -30.02 97.02 92.98
CA ARG A 31 -30.42 96.44 91.68
C ARG A 31 -29.44 96.76 90.56
N LYS A 32 -28.81 97.94 90.54
CA LYS A 32 -27.74 98.28 89.58
C LYS A 32 -26.49 97.43 89.83
N LYS A 33 -26.08 97.23 91.09
CA LYS A 33 -24.98 96.32 91.48
C LYS A 33 -25.28 94.86 91.14
N GLU A 34 -26.49 94.36 91.38
CA GLU A 34 -26.93 93.01 91.02
C GLU A 34 -26.95 92.79 89.50
N ARG A 35 -27.41 93.78 88.72
CA ARG A 35 -27.37 93.72 87.25
C ARG A 35 -25.92 93.70 86.75
N LEU A 36 -25.05 94.55 87.30
CA LEU A 36 -23.61 94.56 86.99
C LEU A 36 -22.95 93.21 87.34
N LEU A 37 -23.27 92.64 88.49
CA LEU A 37 -22.75 91.34 88.93
C LEU A 37 -23.25 90.19 88.04
N ASN A 38 -24.55 90.15 87.74
CA ASN A 38 -25.13 89.14 86.84
C ASN A 38 -24.59 89.27 85.41
N GLN A 39 -24.34 90.48 84.93
CA GLN A 39 -23.74 90.72 83.62
C GLN A 39 -22.26 90.31 83.61
N PHE A 40 -21.51 90.61 84.68
CA PHE A 40 -20.14 90.12 84.86
C PHE A 40 -20.08 88.58 84.94
N LEU A 41 -21.02 87.92 85.61
CA LEU A 41 -21.11 86.47 85.69
C LEU A 41 -21.48 85.84 84.34
N LYS A 42 -22.42 86.43 83.59
CA LYS A 42 -22.72 86.02 82.21
C LYS A 42 -21.53 86.20 81.27
N ASP A 43 -20.80 87.31 81.38
CA ASP A 43 -19.59 87.56 80.60
C ASP A 43 -18.45 86.61 80.98
N LYS A 44 -18.35 86.22 82.27
CA LYS A 44 -17.43 85.16 82.74
C LYS A 44 -17.81 83.81 82.13
N LEU A 45 -19.08 83.40 82.24
CA LEU A 45 -19.58 82.14 81.68
C LEU A 45 -19.35 82.09 80.17
N ALA A 46 -19.73 83.13 79.42
CA ALA A 46 -19.53 83.20 77.98
C ALA A 46 -18.03 83.24 77.57
N LYS A 47 -17.13 83.77 78.42
CA LYS A 47 -15.68 83.66 78.23
C LYS A 47 -15.18 82.24 78.50
N GLU A 48 -15.72 81.58 79.52
CA GLU A 48 -15.37 80.20 79.90
C GLU A 48 -15.86 79.18 78.87
N GLU A 49 -17.10 79.32 78.36
CA GLU A 49 -17.64 78.56 77.23
C GLU A 49 -16.83 78.76 75.94
N ARG A 50 -16.47 80.01 75.60
CA ARG A 50 -15.58 80.27 74.45
C ARG A 50 -14.20 79.65 74.65
N ASN A 51 -13.64 79.74 75.86
CA ASN A 51 -12.35 79.14 76.18
C ASN A 51 -12.43 77.61 76.16
N SER A 52 -13.52 76.99 76.62
CA SER A 52 -13.69 75.54 76.58
C SER A 52 -13.86 75.04 75.15
N ALA A 53 -14.62 75.74 74.30
CA ALA A 53 -14.73 75.43 72.88
C ALA A 53 -13.39 75.61 72.13
N LEU A 54 -12.63 76.67 72.43
CA LEU A 54 -11.28 76.87 71.88
C LEU A 54 -10.30 75.79 72.36
N ASN A 55 -10.35 75.40 73.62
CA ASN A 55 -9.51 74.33 74.17
C ASN A 55 -9.89 72.96 73.61
N LEU A 56 -11.18 72.66 73.46
CA LEU A 56 -11.66 71.45 72.80
C LEU A 56 -11.19 71.40 71.33
N ASN A 57 -11.23 72.53 70.62
CA ASN A 57 -10.72 72.61 69.25
C ASN A 57 -9.19 72.45 69.18
N LYS A 58 -8.42 72.98 70.14
CA LYS A 58 -6.97 72.74 70.27
C LYS A 58 -6.65 71.27 70.56
N ILE A 59 -7.38 70.65 71.47
CA ILE A 59 -7.24 69.23 71.82
C ILE A 59 -7.61 68.38 70.59
N ASN A 60 -8.69 68.69 69.88
CA ASN A 60 -9.08 68.00 68.64
C ASN A 60 -8.06 68.19 67.51
N THR A 61 -7.44 69.36 67.34
CA THR A 61 -6.37 69.51 66.33
C THR A 61 -5.12 68.73 66.72
N GLN A 62 -4.73 68.71 68.00
CA GLN A 62 -3.64 67.89 68.52
C GLN A 62 -3.88 66.37 68.34
N TRP A 63 -5.09 65.89 68.67
CA TRP A 63 -5.46 64.50 68.41
C TRP A 63 -5.50 64.18 66.91
N ARG A 64 -6.00 65.09 66.07
CA ARG A 64 -5.97 64.91 64.60
C ARG A 64 -4.55 64.90 64.02
N THR A 65 -3.57 65.57 64.63
CA THR A 65 -2.15 65.43 64.22
C THR A 65 -1.61 64.07 64.67
N VAL A 66 -1.78 63.68 65.93
CA VAL A 66 -1.31 62.38 66.45
C VAL A 66 -1.93 61.20 65.69
N LEU A 67 -3.24 61.20 65.48
CA LEU A 67 -3.95 60.13 64.75
C LEU A 67 -3.53 60.06 63.27
N ARG A 68 -3.24 61.21 62.63
CA ARG A 68 -2.71 61.22 61.26
C ARG A 68 -1.27 60.70 61.20
N GLU A 69 -0.43 61.02 62.16
CA GLU A 69 0.93 60.45 62.24
C GLU A 69 0.92 58.94 62.48
N VAL A 70 0.06 58.44 63.37
CA VAL A 70 -0.10 57.00 63.61
C VAL A 70 -0.64 56.31 62.35
N LYS A 71 -1.71 56.82 61.75
CA LYS A 71 -2.28 56.22 60.53
C LYS A 71 -1.34 56.31 59.33
N ALA A 72 -0.54 57.37 59.20
CA ALA A 72 0.50 57.47 58.17
C ALA A 72 1.60 56.41 58.36
N LYS A 73 2.04 56.16 59.60
CA LYS A 73 3.01 55.10 59.92
C LYS A 73 2.45 53.69 59.69
N GLU A 74 1.16 53.47 59.95
CA GLU A 74 0.48 52.22 59.57
C GLU A 74 0.45 52.05 58.05
N LEU A 75 -0.05 53.05 57.32
CA LEU A 75 -0.14 52.97 55.85
C LEU A 75 1.22 52.82 55.17
N GLN A 76 2.29 53.42 55.72
CA GLN A 76 3.65 53.21 55.23
C GLN A 76 4.08 51.74 55.37
N LYS A 77 3.79 51.10 56.50
CA LYS A 77 4.07 49.66 56.70
C LYS A 77 3.20 48.79 55.80
N ASP A 78 1.92 49.12 55.65
CA ASP A 78 1.01 48.38 54.77
C ASP A 78 1.50 48.45 53.30
N ILE A 79 1.97 49.63 52.86
CA ILE A 79 2.57 49.83 51.53
C ILE A 79 3.89 49.05 51.38
N GLU A 80 4.75 49.03 52.41
CA GLU A 80 6.04 48.33 52.39
C GLU A 80 5.87 46.80 52.38
N ILE A 81 4.90 46.26 53.14
CA ILE A 81 4.49 44.86 53.07
C ILE A 81 3.96 44.55 51.67
N LEU A 82 3.08 45.42 51.14
CA LEU A 82 2.48 45.22 49.83
C LEU A 82 3.52 45.26 48.70
N SER A 83 4.50 46.18 48.75
CA SER A 83 5.59 46.23 47.76
C SER A 83 6.45 44.97 47.81
N GLN A 84 6.82 44.48 49.00
CA GLN A 84 7.55 43.22 49.14
C GLN A 84 6.75 42.01 48.63
N THR A 85 5.42 42.00 48.78
CA THR A 85 4.59 40.95 48.18
C THR A 85 4.51 41.05 46.65
N PHE A 86 4.46 42.26 46.10
CA PHE A 86 4.48 42.47 44.65
C PHE A 86 5.83 42.10 44.03
N GLU A 87 6.95 42.49 44.64
CA GLU A 87 8.30 42.11 44.20
C GLU A 87 8.43 40.58 44.14
N ARG A 88 8.03 39.86 45.20
CA ARG A 88 8.01 38.39 45.19
C ARG A 88 7.14 37.79 44.09
N VAL A 89 5.95 38.35 43.83
CA VAL A 89 5.07 37.88 42.75
C VAL A 89 5.66 38.17 41.37
N VAL A 90 6.36 39.30 41.21
CA VAL A 90 7.11 39.63 39.99
C VAL A 90 8.27 38.67 39.80
N ASP A 91 9.11 38.42 40.81
CA ASP A 91 10.21 37.45 40.76
C ASP A 91 9.73 36.04 40.39
N CYS A 92 8.61 35.59 40.97
CA CYS A 92 7.99 34.31 40.61
C CYS A 92 7.47 34.29 39.16
N LYS A 93 6.87 35.38 38.67
CA LYS A 93 6.42 35.47 37.27
C LYS A 93 7.61 35.51 36.31
N ASP A 94 8.64 36.27 36.63
CA ASP A 94 9.89 36.36 35.87
C ASP A 94 10.62 35.03 35.82
N SER A 95 10.62 34.24 36.90
CA SER A 95 11.23 32.90 36.89
C SER A 95 10.46 31.93 35.99
N VAL A 96 9.13 31.98 35.99
CA VAL A 96 8.27 31.19 35.08
C VAL A 96 8.41 31.66 33.63
N ILE A 97 8.49 32.97 33.36
CA ILE A 97 8.75 33.49 32.01
C ILE A 97 10.13 33.02 31.53
N LYS A 98 11.15 33.01 32.39
CA LYS A 98 12.51 32.53 32.08
C LYS A 98 12.58 31.01 31.88
N SER A 99 11.74 30.21 32.56
CA SER A 99 11.66 28.77 32.28
C SER A 99 10.94 28.52 30.95
N LEU A 100 9.74 29.09 30.76
CA LEU A 100 8.98 28.94 29.52
C LEU A 100 9.76 29.41 28.28
N ALA A 101 10.56 30.47 28.39
CA ALA A 101 11.42 30.92 27.31
C ALA A 101 12.55 29.91 26.97
N LYS A 102 13.07 29.17 27.96
CA LYS A 102 14.03 28.08 27.73
C LYS A 102 13.33 26.86 27.14
N ASP A 103 12.20 26.45 27.71
CA ASP A 103 11.42 25.31 27.24
C ASP A 103 11.01 25.49 25.76
N LEU A 104 10.71 26.73 25.36
CA LEU A 104 10.40 27.09 23.97
C LEU A 104 11.63 26.97 23.05
N ILE A 105 12.80 27.46 23.47
CA ILE A 105 14.06 27.31 22.72
C ILE A 105 14.46 25.83 22.61
N GLU A 106 14.37 25.07 23.71
CA GLU A 106 14.67 23.63 23.72
C GLU A 106 13.71 22.84 22.82
N ALA A 107 12.43 23.23 22.77
CA ALA A 107 11.48 22.66 21.83
C ALA A 107 11.82 23.03 20.37
N GLU A 108 12.14 24.30 20.06
CA GLU A 108 12.57 24.72 18.72
C GLU A 108 13.83 23.97 18.25
N ASP A 109 14.83 23.81 19.11
CA ASP A 109 16.04 23.02 18.83
C ASP A 109 15.71 21.55 18.57
N GLN A 110 14.82 20.94 19.36
CA GLN A 110 14.35 19.56 19.13
C GLN A 110 13.60 19.42 17.80
N TYR A 111 12.72 20.37 17.46
CA TYR A 111 12.02 20.40 16.17
C TYR A 111 13.00 20.56 15.00
N ALA A 112 14.01 21.43 15.12
CA ALA A 112 15.03 21.63 14.10
C ALA A 112 15.87 20.36 13.87
N HIS A 113 16.31 19.69 14.94
CA HIS A 113 17.02 18.41 14.83
C HIS A 113 16.15 17.31 14.22
N ALA A 114 14.89 17.19 14.63
CA ALA A 114 13.95 16.21 14.06
C ALA A 114 13.68 16.47 12.57
N LEU A 115 13.53 17.74 12.17
CA LEU A 115 13.35 18.14 10.78
C LEU A 115 14.60 17.83 9.94
N GLN A 116 15.79 18.17 10.44
CA GLN A 116 17.06 17.87 9.74
C GLN A 116 17.27 16.36 9.60
N GLY A 117 16.97 15.57 10.63
CA GLY A 117 16.97 14.11 10.57
C GLY A 117 15.98 13.55 9.53
N HIS A 118 14.77 14.11 9.47
CA HIS A 118 13.78 13.72 8.46
C HIS A 118 14.24 14.06 7.04
N LEU A 119 14.76 15.26 6.81
CA LEU A 119 15.28 15.69 5.50
C LEU A 119 16.44 14.79 5.04
N ASN A 120 17.41 14.50 5.92
CA ASN A 120 18.50 13.57 5.63
C ASN A 120 17.99 12.17 5.24
N ASN A 121 16.95 11.66 5.92
CA ASN A 121 16.34 10.37 5.59
C ASN A 121 15.60 10.40 4.24
N VAL A 122 14.95 11.52 3.90
CA VAL A 122 14.33 11.74 2.59
C VAL A 122 15.38 11.81 1.48
N ASP A 123 16.51 12.50 1.70
CA ASP A 123 17.61 12.57 0.73
C ASP A 123 18.28 11.21 0.51
N GLN A 124 18.46 10.41 1.56
CA GLN A 124 18.92 9.02 1.44
C GLN A 124 17.92 8.16 0.64
N LEU A 125 16.62 8.29 0.89
CA LEU A 125 15.59 7.59 0.13
C LEU A 125 15.59 8.02 -1.35
N LEU A 126 15.75 9.31 -1.64
CA LEU A 126 15.88 9.84 -3.00
C LEU A 126 17.14 9.33 -3.69
N ALA A 127 18.27 9.24 -2.99
CA ALA A 127 19.51 8.65 -3.52
C ALA A 127 19.33 7.16 -3.87
N LEU A 128 18.66 6.38 -3.00
CA LEU A 128 18.33 4.99 -3.26
C LEU A 128 17.39 4.83 -4.47
N GLN A 129 16.36 5.67 -4.61
CA GLN A 129 15.48 5.62 -5.80
C GLN A 129 16.20 6.05 -7.08
N ARG A 130 17.10 7.05 -7.02
CA ARG A 130 17.93 7.44 -8.17
C ARG A 130 18.87 6.30 -8.61
N SER A 131 19.55 5.65 -7.67
CA SER A 131 20.38 4.46 -7.97
C SER A 131 19.55 3.32 -8.55
N ARG A 132 18.37 3.05 -7.99
CA ARG A 132 17.45 2.03 -8.52
C ARG A 132 16.99 2.35 -9.95
N LEU A 133 16.69 3.60 -10.26
CA LEU A 133 16.30 4.04 -11.60
C LEU A 133 17.47 3.94 -12.59
N ALA A 134 18.67 4.38 -12.20
CA ALA A 134 19.86 4.24 -13.02
C ALA A 134 20.14 2.76 -13.35
N ASN A 135 20.15 1.88 -12.35
CA ASN A 135 20.35 0.44 -12.57
C ASN A 135 19.26 -0.17 -13.49
N LEU A 136 18.01 0.33 -13.42
CA LEU A 136 16.92 -0.14 -14.29
C LEU A 136 17.11 0.35 -15.74
N GLU A 137 17.56 1.58 -15.91
CA GLU A 137 17.89 2.19 -17.21
C GLU A 137 19.10 1.49 -17.85
N ASP A 138 20.15 1.20 -17.07
CA ASP A 138 21.32 0.44 -17.50
C ASP A 138 20.92 -0.98 -17.95
N CYS A 139 20.18 -1.74 -17.13
CA CYS A 139 19.69 -3.07 -17.52
C CYS A 139 18.82 -3.03 -18.78
N TYR A 140 17.92 -2.04 -18.91
CA TYR A 140 17.09 -1.87 -20.11
C TYR A 140 17.93 -1.57 -21.35
N ASN A 141 18.96 -0.73 -21.23
CA ASN A 141 19.88 -0.41 -22.32
C ASN A 141 20.73 -1.64 -22.70
N GLU A 142 21.20 -2.43 -21.74
CA GLU A 142 21.90 -3.69 -21.98
C GLU A 142 21.02 -4.72 -22.71
N GLU A 143 19.76 -4.90 -22.27
CA GLU A 143 18.78 -5.78 -22.94
C GLU A 143 18.48 -5.30 -24.37
N LEU A 144 18.30 -3.99 -24.56
CA LEU A 144 18.05 -3.40 -25.88
C LEU A 144 19.28 -3.53 -26.80
N GLU A 145 20.49 -3.34 -26.28
CA GLU A 145 21.73 -3.58 -27.02
C GLU A 145 21.93 -5.06 -27.38
N ALA A 146 21.63 -5.99 -26.48
CA ALA A 146 21.71 -7.43 -26.76
C ALA A 146 20.72 -7.81 -27.88
N LEU A 147 19.46 -7.42 -27.73
CA LEU A 147 18.39 -7.72 -28.69
C LEU A 147 18.65 -7.09 -30.07
N THR A 148 19.15 -5.85 -30.12
CA THR A 148 19.52 -5.22 -31.40
C THR A 148 20.71 -5.91 -32.08
N LYS A 149 21.72 -6.34 -31.31
CA LYS A 149 22.84 -7.15 -31.84
C LYS A 149 22.35 -8.49 -32.38
N GLU A 150 21.48 -9.19 -31.66
CA GLU A 150 20.85 -10.44 -32.10
C GLU A 150 20.11 -10.23 -33.43
N PHE A 151 19.16 -9.29 -33.50
CA PHE A 151 18.44 -8.96 -34.73
C PHE A 151 19.35 -8.58 -35.90
N GLU A 152 20.44 -7.83 -35.65
CA GLU A 152 21.41 -7.52 -36.69
C GLU A 152 22.17 -8.75 -37.19
N THR A 153 22.53 -9.68 -36.30
CA THR A 153 23.22 -10.93 -36.69
C THR A 153 22.30 -11.87 -37.46
N GLU A 154 21.04 -12.04 -37.03
CA GLU A 154 20.04 -12.80 -37.77
C GLU A 154 19.79 -12.19 -39.15
N LYS A 155 19.60 -10.87 -39.23
CA LYS A 155 19.43 -10.16 -40.50
C LYS A 155 20.62 -10.37 -41.44
N LYS A 156 21.86 -10.25 -40.94
CA LYS A 156 23.08 -10.52 -41.72
C LYS A 156 23.11 -11.97 -42.21
N MET A 157 22.83 -12.93 -41.33
CA MET A 157 22.79 -14.35 -41.69
C MET A 157 21.74 -14.68 -42.77
N ILE A 158 20.54 -14.09 -42.69
CA ILE A 158 19.47 -14.27 -43.69
C ILE A 158 19.88 -13.66 -45.04
N VAL A 159 20.46 -12.47 -45.05
CA VAL A 159 20.95 -11.83 -46.28
C VAL A 159 22.10 -12.64 -46.90
N ASP A 160 23.08 -13.07 -46.10
CA ASP A 160 24.21 -13.88 -46.56
C ASP A 160 23.76 -15.25 -47.11
N LEU A 161 22.75 -15.86 -46.51
CA LEU A 161 22.16 -17.11 -46.99
C LEU A 161 21.45 -16.88 -48.33
N HIS A 162 20.61 -15.84 -48.40
CA HIS A 162 19.90 -15.49 -49.63
C HIS A 162 20.85 -15.15 -50.78
N GLU A 163 21.94 -14.42 -50.54
CA GLU A 163 22.97 -14.17 -51.55
C GLU A 163 23.64 -15.47 -52.04
N LYS A 164 23.91 -16.43 -51.15
CA LYS A 164 24.50 -17.73 -51.53
C LYS A 164 23.52 -18.57 -52.35
N GLU A 165 22.25 -18.61 -51.96
CA GLU A 165 21.19 -19.29 -52.71
C GLU A 165 20.99 -18.67 -54.09
N MET A 166 20.98 -17.35 -54.19
CA MET A 166 20.86 -16.63 -55.46
C MET A 166 22.07 -16.87 -56.38
N ARG A 167 23.30 -16.89 -55.85
CA ARG A 167 24.49 -17.27 -56.63
C ARG A 167 24.43 -18.72 -57.10
N PHE A 168 24.07 -19.65 -56.22
CA PHE A 168 23.91 -21.06 -56.58
C PHE A 168 22.85 -21.27 -57.68
N LEU A 169 21.72 -20.57 -57.61
CA LEU A 169 20.70 -20.60 -58.66
C LEU A 169 21.20 -20.02 -59.98
N GLN A 170 22.03 -18.96 -59.95
CA GLN A 170 22.69 -18.42 -61.15
C GLN A 170 23.69 -19.42 -61.74
N ASP A 171 24.51 -20.08 -60.92
CA ASP A 171 25.47 -21.10 -61.37
C ASP A 171 24.76 -22.31 -62.00
N VAL A 172 23.69 -22.80 -61.37
CA VAL A 172 22.85 -23.89 -61.91
C VAL A 172 22.18 -23.47 -63.21
N TYR A 173 21.69 -22.24 -63.31
CA TYR A 173 21.09 -21.69 -64.54
C TYR A 173 22.11 -21.63 -65.68
N LEU A 174 23.32 -21.12 -65.42
CA LEU A 174 24.40 -21.06 -66.42
C LEU A 174 24.86 -22.45 -66.87
N ALA A 175 24.99 -23.41 -65.95
CA ALA A 175 25.31 -24.79 -66.28
C ALA A 175 24.18 -25.46 -67.09
N MET A 176 22.93 -25.13 -66.81
CA MET A 176 21.77 -25.61 -67.56
C MET A 176 21.73 -25.03 -68.98
N GLU A 177 22.00 -23.73 -69.15
CA GLU A 177 22.16 -23.09 -70.48
C GLU A 177 23.29 -23.73 -71.29
N GLN A 178 24.46 -23.96 -70.67
CA GLN A 178 25.59 -24.64 -71.33
C GLN A 178 25.21 -26.05 -71.80
N ASN A 179 24.62 -26.86 -70.93
CA ASN A 179 24.15 -28.21 -71.30
C ASN A 179 23.11 -28.19 -72.44
N PHE A 180 22.24 -27.18 -72.51
CA PHE A 180 21.31 -27.03 -73.64
C PHE A 180 22.03 -26.63 -74.94
N LEU A 181 23.00 -25.72 -74.88
CA LEU A 181 23.80 -25.32 -76.05
C LEU A 181 24.63 -26.50 -76.59
N ASP A 182 25.22 -27.29 -75.71
CA ASP A 182 25.97 -28.50 -76.07
C ASP A 182 25.05 -29.57 -76.66
N ALA A 183 23.89 -29.85 -76.05
CA ALA A 183 22.91 -30.79 -76.59
C ALA A 183 22.32 -30.32 -77.94
N GLU A 184 22.09 -29.01 -78.12
CA GLU A 184 21.73 -28.44 -79.43
C GLU A 184 22.85 -28.60 -80.45
N TYR A 185 24.11 -28.48 -80.05
CA TYR A 185 25.28 -28.63 -80.92
C TYR A 185 25.48 -30.09 -81.33
N GLU A 186 25.39 -31.03 -80.39
CA GLU A 186 25.40 -32.48 -80.64
C GLU A 186 24.27 -32.88 -81.59
N ALA A 187 23.02 -32.45 -81.34
CA ALA A 187 21.90 -32.73 -82.24
C ALA A 187 22.10 -32.16 -83.66
N LYS A 188 22.76 -31.00 -83.80
CA LYS A 188 23.14 -30.43 -85.11
C LYS A 188 24.24 -31.25 -85.80
N LEU A 189 25.23 -31.76 -85.04
CA LEU A 189 26.27 -32.65 -85.56
C LEU A 189 25.72 -34.02 -85.97
N GLU A 190 24.87 -34.64 -85.15
CA GLU A 190 24.20 -35.90 -85.47
C GLU A 190 23.36 -35.75 -86.74
N PHE A 191 22.58 -34.66 -86.86
CA PHE A 191 21.80 -34.38 -88.06
C PHE A 191 22.69 -34.24 -89.31
N GLN A 192 23.83 -33.56 -89.21
CA GLN A 192 24.80 -33.45 -90.31
C GLN A 192 25.39 -34.83 -90.67
N SER A 193 25.78 -35.63 -89.68
CA SER A 193 26.29 -37.00 -89.90
C SER A 193 25.25 -37.90 -90.58
N MET A 194 24.01 -37.90 -90.11
CA MET A 194 22.92 -38.67 -90.72
C MET A 194 22.62 -38.20 -92.16
N TRP A 195 22.76 -36.91 -92.44
CA TRP A 195 22.58 -36.34 -93.78
C TRP A 195 23.70 -36.74 -94.73
N ASP A 196 24.97 -36.69 -94.31
CA ASP A 196 26.10 -37.17 -95.11
C ASP A 196 26.06 -38.70 -95.30
N ASP A 197 25.65 -39.48 -94.28
CA ASP A 197 25.40 -40.93 -94.43
C ASP A 197 24.31 -41.24 -95.46
N LEU A 198 23.19 -40.50 -95.44
CA LEU A 198 22.11 -40.65 -96.42
C LEU A 198 22.59 -40.32 -97.84
N LYS A 199 23.39 -39.26 -97.97
CA LYS A 199 24.01 -38.83 -99.22
C LYS A 199 25.03 -39.85 -99.73
N ASN A 200 25.84 -40.43 -98.86
CA ASN A 200 26.78 -41.50 -99.19
C ASN A 200 26.04 -42.76 -99.66
N LYS A 201 25.00 -43.21 -98.95
CA LYS A 201 24.13 -44.32 -99.38
C LYS A 201 23.51 -44.07 -100.75
N ASN A 202 23.04 -42.84 -101.01
CA ASN A 202 22.48 -42.45 -102.32
C ASN A 202 23.55 -42.49 -103.44
N LEU A 203 24.81 -42.13 -103.13
CA LEU A 203 25.93 -42.29 -104.05
C LEU A 203 26.27 -43.77 -104.28
N GLU A 204 26.32 -44.59 -103.23
CA GLU A 204 26.52 -46.05 -103.33
C GLU A 204 25.42 -46.73 -104.15
N GLU A 205 24.15 -46.40 -103.92
CA GLU A 205 23.01 -46.88 -104.71
C GLU A 205 23.14 -46.49 -106.18
N LYS A 206 23.55 -45.24 -106.49
CA LYS A 206 23.82 -44.80 -107.86
C LYS A 206 24.99 -45.57 -108.50
N HIS A 207 26.07 -45.82 -107.74
CA HIS A 207 27.21 -46.62 -108.22
C HIS A 207 26.81 -48.08 -108.45
N PHE A 208 26.00 -48.66 -107.56
CA PHE A 208 25.48 -50.03 -107.68
C PHE A 208 24.55 -50.17 -108.89
N LEU A 209 23.59 -49.26 -109.06
CA LEU A 209 22.71 -49.21 -110.23
C LEU A 209 23.50 -49.03 -111.53
N ARG A 210 24.55 -48.20 -111.51
CA ARG A 210 25.45 -48.04 -112.66
C ARG A 210 26.16 -49.35 -113.00
N MET A 211 26.74 -50.03 -112.02
CA MET A 211 27.44 -51.31 -112.21
C MET A 211 26.47 -52.42 -112.67
N GLN A 212 25.24 -52.42 -112.16
CA GLN A 212 24.18 -53.31 -112.67
C GLN A 212 23.83 -53.01 -114.13
N LEU A 213 23.66 -51.74 -114.50
CA LEU A 213 23.38 -51.35 -115.88
C LEU A 213 24.53 -51.70 -116.82
N GLU A 214 25.77 -51.42 -116.43
CA GLU A 214 26.99 -51.82 -117.16
C GLU A 214 27.04 -53.35 -117.35
N SER A 215 26.78 -54.13 -116.30
CA SER A 215 26.66 -55.60 -116.39
C SER A 215 25.51 -56.07 -117.32
N THR A 216 24.34 -55.42 -117.31
CA THR A 216 23.26 -55.77 -118.25
C THR A 216 23.61 -55.44 -119.70
N VAL A 217 24.42 -54.41 -119.95
CA VAL A 217 24.94 -54.09 -121.29
C VAL A 217 25.94 -55.14 -121.74
N GLU A 218 26.83 -55.61 -120.86
CA GLU A 218 27.75 -56.73 -121.14
C GLU A 218 26.99 -58.05 -121.41
N ASP A 219 25.94 -58.35 -120.65
CA ASP A 219 25.08 -59.52 -120.88
C ASP A 219 24.32 -59.44 -122.21
N LEU A 220 23.80 -58.27 -122.57
CA LEU A 220 23.17 -58.04 -123.88
C LEU A 220 24.19 -58.19 -125.02
N TRP A 221 25.42 -57.72 -124.82
CA TRP A 221 26.51 -57.91 -125.77
C TRP A 221 26.89 -59.39 -125.94
N ARG A 222 26.96 -60.18 -124.86
CA ARG A 222 27.11 -61.63 -124.93
C ARG A 222 25.96 -62.29 -125.69
N ARG A 223 24.70 -61.93 -125.39
CA ARG A 223 23.53 -62.47 -126.11
C ARG A 223 23.55 -62.15 -127.60
N PHE A 224 24.07 -61.00 -128.00
CA PHE A 224 24.30 -60.67 -129.42
C PHE A 224 25.35 -61.59 -130.07
N GLN A 225 26.45 -61.90 -129.37
CA GLN A 225 27.45 -62.86 -129.84
C GLN A 225 26.90 -64.30 -129.87
N GLU A 226 26.10 -64.70 -128.88
CA GLU A 226 25.44 -66.01 -128.82
C GLU A 226 24.40 -66.17 -129.93
N ALA A 227 23.59 -65.15 -130.24
CA ALA A 227 22.64 -65.20 -131.36
C ALA A 227 23.34 -65.41 -132.72
N LEU A 228 24.52 -64.82 -132.92
CA LEU A 228 25.37 -65.04 -134.09
C LEU A 228 25.87 -66.49 -134.19
N LYS A 229 26.08 -67.15 -133.05
CA LYS A 229 26.58 -68.53 -132.95
C LYS A 229 25.45 -69.57 -132.99
N ASN A 230 24.28 -69.24 -132.46
CA ASN A 230 23.11 -70.13 -132.44
C ASN A 230 22.53 -70.35 -133.84
N TYR A 231 22.80 -69.47 -134.82
CA TYR A 231 22.42 -69.71 -136.22
C TYR A 231 23.25 -70.83 -136.87
N THR A 232 24.52 -71.01 -136.47
CA THR A 232 25.36 -72.13 -136.94
C THR A 232 25.09 -73.44 -136.19
N ASP A 233 24.69 -73.36 -134.92
CA ASP A 233 24.55 -74.53 -134.04
C ASP A 233 23.12 -75.17 -134.06
N ALA A 234 22.17 -74.59 -134.80
CA ALA A 234 20.76 -75.00 -134.88
C ALA A 234 20.46 -76.37 -135.56
N THR A 235 21.43 -77.28 -135.60
CA THR A 235 21.32 -78.57 -136.33
C THR A 235 21.40 -79.82 -135.45
N GLU A 236 21.35 -79.72 -134.11
CA GLU A 236 21.46 -80.92 -133.24
C GLU A 236 20.59 -80.90 -131.95
N ASP A 237 19.40 -80.32 -132.05
CA ASP A 237 18.50 -79.91 -130.96
C ASP A 237 17.75 -81.03 -130.18
N ARG A 238 18.37 -82.21 -129.99
CA ARG A 238 17.71 -83.40 -129.39
C ARG A 238 18.33 -83.99 -128.13
N LYS A 239 19.37 -83.39 -127.55
CA LYS A 239 19.96 -83.83 -126.26
C LYS A 239 19.44 -83.10 -125.01
N LEU A 240 18.88 -81.89 -125.13
CA LEU A 240 18.65 -80.98 -123.99
C LEU A 240 17.36 -81.20 -123.17
N ALA A 241 16.55 -82.21 -123.47
CA ALA A 241 15.27 -82.42 -122.77
C ALA A 241 15.41 -82.95 -121.32
N PHE A 242 16.50 -83.66 -120.99
CA PHE A 242 16.62 -84.38 -119.72
C PHE A 242 17.21 -83.55 -118.57
N GLU A 243 18.09 -82.57 -118.85
CA GLU A 243 18.81 -81.83 -117.81
C GLU A 243 17.95 -80.78 -117.09
N SER A 244 16.87 -80.30 -117.72
CA SER A 244 16.01 -79.24 -117.14
C SER A 244 15.23 -79.66 -115.88
N LEU A 245 15.02 -80.97 -115.67
CA LEU A 245 14.28 -81.50 -114.52
C LEU A 245 15.16 -81.63 -113.27
N LYS A 246 16.46 -81.94 -113.44
CA LYS A 246 17.39 -82.14 -112.31
C LYS A 246 17.68 -80.84 -111.54
N VAL A 247 17.73 -79.71 -112.23
CA VAL A 247 18.05 -78.39 -111.65
C VAL A 247 16.92 -77.80 -110.79
N LYS A 248 15.69 -78.33 -110.89
CA LYS A 248 14.54 -77.85 -110.09
C LYS A 248 14.52 -78.43 -108.68
N ASP A 249 14.90 -79.70 -108.52
CA ASP A 249 14.91 -80.39 -107.22
C ASP A 249 16.05 -79.93 -106.31
N GLU A 250 17.21 -79.56 -106.87
CA GLU A 250 18.32 -78.99 -106.10
C GLU A 250 18.03 -77.60 -105.52
N LYS A 251 17.03 -76.88 -106.03
CA LYS A 251 16.66 -75.53 -105.56
C LYS A 251 15.71 -75.57 -104.37
N SER A 252 14.67 -76.41 -104.43
CA SER A 252 13.71 -76.59 -103.34
C SER A 252 14.37 -77.11 -102.06
N SER A 253 15.31 -78.05 -102.18
CA SER A 253 16.07 -78.60 -101.04
C SER A 253 16.88 -77.52 -100.29
N LYS A 254 17.51 -76.58 -101.02
CA LYS A 254 18.31 -75.49 -100.43
C LYS A 254 17.45 -74.43 -99.74
N GLU A 255 16.24 -74.16 -100.24
CA GLU A 255 15.29 -73.25 -99.58
C GLU A 255 14.78 -73.80 -98.25
N ILE A 256 14.44 -75.10 -98.18
CA ILE A 256 14.00 -75.75 -96.94
C ILE A 256 15.08 -75.66 -95.86
N GLU A 257 16.34 -75.93 -96.21
CA GLU A 257 17.47 -75.85 -95.28
C GLU A 257 17.71 -74.42 -94.77
N MET A 258 17.53 -73.41 -95.62
CA MET A 258 17.64 -72.00 -95.23
C MET A 258 16.52 -71.59 -94.26
N GLN A 259 15.29 -72.05 -94.48
CA GLN A 259 14.16 -71.74 -93.61
C GLN A 259 14.31 -72.43 -92.24
N MET A 260 14.77 -73.69 -92.18
CA MET A 260 15.06 -74.35 -90.90
C MET A 260 16.13 -73.61 -90.09
N LYS A 261 17.21 -73.13 -90.72
CA LYS A 261 18.25 -72.34 -90.05
C LYS A 261 17.74 -70.98 -89.54
N LYS A 262 16.75 -70.36 -90.19
CA LYS A 262 16.08 -69.14 -89.68
C LYS A 262 15.19 -69.46 -88.47
N LEU A 263 14.44 -70.56 -88.53
CA LEU A 263 13.52 -71.00 -87.48
C LEU A 263 14.28 -71.31 -86.19
N GLN A 264 15.41 -72.02 -86.27
CA GLN A 264 16.29 -72.28 -85.12
C GLN A 264 16.77 -70.98 -84.45
N LYS A 265 17.27 -70.00 -85.22
CA LYS A 265 17.74 -68.72 -84.67
C LYS A 265 16.65 -67.93 -83.93
N ILE A 266 15.41 -68.01 -84.38
CA ILE A 266 14.26 -67.38 -83.71
C ILE A 266 13.90 -68.17 -82.43
N GLN A 267 13.99 -69.50 -82.46
CA GLN A 267 13.75 -70.33 -81.28
C GLN A 267 14.80 -70.10 -80.18
N ASP A 268 16.08 -69.96 -80.57
CA ASP A 268 17.18 -69.64 -79.66
C ASP A 268 17.02 -68.22 -79.05
N SER A 269 16.60 -67.23 -79.83
CA SER A 269 16.37 -65.87 -79.31
C SER A 269 15.17 -65.79 -78.37
N ILE A 270 14.09 -66.55 -78.64
CA ILE A 270 12.96 -66.72 -77.71
C ILE A 270 13.42 -67.37 -76.39
N ALA A 271 14.31 -68.38 -76.44
CA ALA A 271 14.86 -69.00 -75.24
C ALA A 271 15.68 -68.01 -74.40
N ILE A 272 16.54 -67.21 -75.03
CA ILE A 272 17.33 -66.16 -74.37
C ILE A 272 16.42 -65.10 -73.73
N LEU A 273 15.39 -64.64 -74.44
CA LEU A 273 14.45 -63.64 -73.92
C LEU A 273 13.63 -64.17 -72.74
N ARG A 274 13.18 -65.43 -72.79
CA ARG A 274 12.52 -66.09 -71.64
C ARG A 274 13.44 -66.21 -70.43
N GLY A 275 14.72 -66.53 -70.65
CA GLY A 275 15.74 -66.54 -69.60
C GLY A 275 15.90 -65.16 -68.94
N LYS A 276 16.04 -64.10 -69.74
CA LYS A 276 16.14 -62.71 -69.23
C LYS A 276 14.91 -62.29 -68.43
N ILE A 277 13.70 -62.61 -68.91
CA ILE A 277 12.46 -62.34 -68.17
C ILE A 277 12.47 -63.04 -66.81
N SER A 278 12.85 -64.33 -66.76
CA SER A 278 12.89 -65.10 -65.51
C SER A 278 13.91 -64.59 -64.49
N VAL A 279 15.04 -64.03 -64.95
CA VAL A 279 16.03 -63.39 -64.07
C VAL A 279 15.48 -62.08 -63.53
N HIS A 280 14.95 -61.22 -64.40
CA HIS A 280 14.38 -59.93 -64.02
C HIS A 280 13.14 -60.05 -63.11
N THR A 281 12.30 -61.07 -63.27
CA THR A 281 11.19 -61.31 -62.32
C THR A 281 11.72 -61.69 -60.94
N ARG A 282 12.75 -62.53 -60.86
CA ARG A 282 13.37 -62.94 -59.60
C ARG A 282 14.06 -61.77 -58.90
N GLU A 283 14.84 -60.97 -59.63
CA GLU A 283 15.48 -59.76 -59.09
C GLU A 283 14.43 -58.78 -58.54
N ASN A 284 13.32 -58.57 -59.26
CA ASN A 284 12.22 -57.74 -58.77
C ASN A 284 11.51 -58.34 -57.54
N GLU A 285 11.35 -59.65 -57.45
CA GLU A 285 10.78 -60.30 -56.26
C GLU A 285 11.69 -60.13 -55.04
N GLU A 286 13.00 -60.31 -55.20
CA GLU A 286 14.00 -60.09 -54.15
C GLU A 286 14.05 -58.61 -53.72
N GLN A 287 14.06 -57.65 -54.64
CA GLN A 287 13.99 -56.21 -54.33
C GLN A 287 12.68 -55.83 -53.60
N ASN A 288 11.53 -56.35 -54.06
CA ASN A 288 10.25 -56.13 -53.40
C ASN A 288 10.17 -56.77 -52.00
N HIS A 289 10.94 -57.84 -51.74
CA HIS A 289 11.06 -58.43 -50.42
C HIS A 289 11.75 -57.47 -49.45
N TYR A 290 12.95 -56.99 -49.78
CA TYR A 290 13.70 -56.05 -48.95
C TYR A 290 12.91 -54.76 -48.66
N ILE A 291 12.25 -54.17 -49.68
CA ILE A 291 11.41 -52.98 -49.51
C ILE A 291 10.24 -53.22 -48.54
N ARG A 292 9.66 -54.43 -48.53
CA ARG A 292 8.60 -54.80 -47.56
C ARG A 292 9.16 -54.97 -46.15
N GLU A 293 10.32 -55.62 -46.01
CA GLU A 293 10.97 -55.79 -44.71
C GLU A 293 11.36 -54.45 -44.08
N ASP A 294 11.97 -53.54 -44.86
CA ASP A 294 12.33 -52.20 -44.40
C ASP A 294 11.09 -51.38 -44.03
N LYS A 295 10.03 -51.43 -44.84
CA LYS A 295 8.74 -50.81 -44.53
C LYS A 295 8.17 -51.33 -43.21
N ASP A 296 8.19 -52.64 -42.98
CA ASP A 296 7.66 -53.25 -41.76
C ASP A 296 8.54 -52.94 -40.53
N GLN A 297 9.86 -52.83 -40.70
CA GLN A 297 10.77 -52.36 -39.66
C GLN A 297 10.49 -50.89 -39.27
N VAL A 298 10.40 -50.00 -40.25
CA VAL A 298 10.04 -48.58 -40.03
C VAL A 298 8.65 -48.46 -39.41
N HIS A 299 7.69 -49.27 -39.84
CA HIS A 299 6.34 -49.28 -39.25
C HIS A 299 6.36 -49.71 -37.78
N LYS A 300 7.14 -50.74 -37.42
CA LYS A 300 7.34 -51.17 -36.01
C LYS A 300 8.00 -50.07 -35.18
N GLN A 301 8.98 -49.33 -35.73
CA GLN A 301 9.61 -48.20 -35.05
C GLN A 301 8.60 -47.04 -34.84
N LEU A 302 7.82 -46.70 -35.86
CA LEU A 302 6.76 -45.67 -35.76
C LEU A 302 5.72 -46.03 -34.70
N LEU A 303 5.27 -47.30 -34.65
CA LEU A 303 4.32 -47.75 -33.63
C LEU A 303 4.89 -47.63 -32.21
N LYS A 304 6.16 -48.01 -31.99
CA LYS A 304 6.85 -47.82 -30.70
C LYS A 304 6.97 -46.34 -30.32
N LEU A 305 7.39 -45.49 -31.26
CA LEU A 305 7.50 -44.05 -31.03
C LEU A 305 6.13 -43.41 -30.71
N LYS A 306 5.06 -43.85 -31.41
CA LYS A 306 3.69 -43.39 -31.15
C LYS A 306 3.17 -43.84 -29.78
N GLN A 307 3.54 -45.04 -29.33
CA GLN A 307 3.25 -45.50 -27.96
C GLN A 307 3.99 -44.65 -26.92
N GLN A 308 5.30 -44.41 -27.09
CA GLN A 308 6.10 -43.56 -26.20
C GLN A 308 5.56 -42.11 -26.14
N MET A 309 5.24 -41.52 -27.29
CA MET A 309 4.63 -40.19 -27.37
C MET A 309 3.27 -40.13 -26.65
N ASN A 310 2.45 -41.18 -26.76
CA ASN A 310 1.17 -41.24 -26.06
C ASN A 310 1.35 -41.38 -24.54
N LEU A 311 2.30 -42.20 -24.07
CA LEU A 311 2.64 -42.34 -22.65
C LEU A 311 3.13 -41.02 -22.05
N ALA A 312 4.09 -40.36 -22.70
CA ALA A 312 4.57 -39.05 -22.28
C ALA A 312 3.44 -38.00 -22.25
N ARG A 313 2.50 -38.05 -23.22
CA ARG A 313 1.30 -37.18 -23.22
C ARG A 313 0.33 -37.49 -22.07
N THR A 314 0.18 -38.75 -21.65
CA THR A 314 -0.65 -39.08 -20.47
C THR A 314 0.03 -38.66 -19.18
N GLU A 315 1.33 -38.93 -19.01
CA GLU A 315 2.12 -38.52 -17.84
C GLU A 315 2.15 -37.00 -17.66
N ALA A 316 2.35 -36.25 -18.75
CA ALA A 316 2.31 -34.79 -18.72
C ALA A 316 0.91 -34.25 -18.35
N ARG A 317 -0.17 -34.86 -18.85
CA ARG A 317 -1.54 -34.51 -18.48
C ARG A 317 -1.85 -34.80 -17.02
N GLU A 318 -1.43 -35.95 -16.50
CA GLU A 318 -1.60 -36.30 -15.09
C GLU A 318 -0.78 -35.38 -14.18
N SER A 319 0.45 -35.05 -14.56
CA SER A 319 1.31 -34.14 -13.81
C SER A 319 0.72 -32.72 -13.77
N LEU A 320 0.19 -32.24 -14.91
CA LEU A 320 -0.53 -30.96 -14.97
C LEU A 320 -1.82 -30.98 -14.13
N ALA A 321 -2.57 -32.09 -14.14
CA ALA A 321 -3.77 -32.25 -13.32
C ALA A 321 -3.45 -32.23 -11.81
N LYS A 322 -2.36 -32.91 -11.39
CA LYS A 322 -1.87 -32.88 -10.00
C LYS A 322 -1.42 -31.46 -9.60
N LEU A 323 -0.57 -30.82 -10.41
CA LEU A 323 -0.08 -29.46 -10.15
C LEU A 323 -1.22 -28.43 -10.07
N THR A 324 -2.19 -28.51 -10.99
CA THR A 324 -3.37 -27.62 -10.96
C THR A 324 -4.29 -27.90 -9.77
N TRP A 325 -4.41 -29.15 -9.30
CA TRP A 325 -5.17 -29.48 -8.10
C TRP A 325 -4.48 -28.95 -6.82
N GLU A 326 -3.19 -29.22 -6.66
CA GLU A 326 -2.38 -28.78 -5.51
C GLU A 326 -2.28 -27.25 -5.43
N SER A 327 -2.00 -26.57 -6.55
CA SER A 327 -1.97 -25.10 -6.59
C SER A 327 -3.35 -24.50 -6.29
N ASN A 328 -4.46 -25.10 -6.75
CA ASN A 328 -5.79 -24.63 -6.38
C ASN A 328 -6.10 -24.84 -4.88
N ILE A 329 -5.57 -25.88 -4.24
CA ILE A 329 -5.69 -26.07 -2.79
C ILE A 329 -4.87 -25.00 -2.05
N ALA A 330 -3.62 -24.78 -2.44
CA ALA A 330 -2.75 -23.75 -1.87
C ALA A 330 -3.38 -22.34 -2.03
N LEU A 331 -3.88 -21.99 -3.22
CA LEU A 331 -4.57 -20.73 -3.47
C LEU A 331 -5.85 -20.58 -2.62
N LYS A 332 -6.63 -21.64 -2.43
CA LYS A 332 -7.82 -21.61 -1.53
C LYS A 332 -7.42 -21.46 -0.07
N ALA A 333 -6.30 -22.05 0.36
CA ALA A 333 -5.79 -21.87 1.72
C ALA A 333 -5.26 -20.45 1.95
N LEU A 334 -4.48 -19.91 1.01
CA LEU A 334 -3.99 -18.53 1.05
C LEU A 334 -5.12 -17.50 1.02
N LYS A 335 -6.15 -17.69 0.17
CA LYS A 335 -7.35 -16.83 0.18
C LYS A 335 -8.02 -16.80 1.56
N LYS A 336 -8.22 -17.95 2.21
CA LYS A 336 -8.75 -18.01 3.58
C LYS A 336 -7.88 -17.30 4.63
N ILE A 337 -6.57 -17.18 4.41
CA ILE A 337 -5.67 -16.40 5.28
C ILE A 337 -5.84 -14.91 5.00
N VAL A 338 -5.92 -14.49 3.73
CA VAL A 338 -6.22 -13.11 3.34
C VAL A 338 -7.58 -12.66 3.87
N ASP A 339 -8.64 -13.45 3.68
CA ASP A 339 -10.00 -13.17 4.18
C ASP A 339 -10.00 -12.93 5.70
N LYS A 340 -9.21 -13.71 6.46
CA LYS A 340 -9.02 -13.55 7.91
C LYS A 340 -8.23 -12.28 8.24
N GLY A 341 -7.17 -11.97 7.49
CA GLY A 341 -6.40 -10.73 7.65
C GLY A 341 -7.26 -9.49 7.41
N GLU A 342 -8.04 -9.48 6.33
CA GLU A 342 -9.00 -8.41 6.03
C GLU A 342 -10.10 -8.28 7.09
N LEU A 343 -10.55 -9.39 7.67
CA LEU A 343 -11.51 -9.36 8.78
C LEU A 343 -10.88 -8.75 10.04
N ILE A 344 -9.65 -9.12 10.38
CA ILE A 344 -8.91 -8.55 11.52
C ILE A 344 -8.69 -7.05 11.32
N LEU A 345 -8.28 -6.60 10.13
CA LEU A 345 -8.10 -5.18 9.80
C LEU A 345 -9.42 -4.40 9.89
N ARG A 346 -10.52 -4.93 9.34
CA ARG A 346 -11.85 -4.30 9.44
C ARG A 346 -12.34 -4.22 10.89
N LEU A 347 -12.13 -5.26 11.69
CA LEU A 347 -12.47 -5.26 13.11
C LEU A 347 -11.62 -4.23 13.87
N ALA A 348 -10.32 -4.14 13.60
CA ALA A 348 -9.43 -3.14 14.20
C ALA A 348 -9.86 -1.71 13.83
N GLU A 349 -10.26 -1.44 12.59
CA GLU A 349 -10.77 -0.13 12.15
C GLU A 349 -12.10 0.23 12.84
N ILE A 350 -13.00 -0.75 13.02
CA ILE A 350 -14.27 -0.55 13.75
C ILE A 350 -14.00 -0.29 15.24
N CYS A 351 -13.11 -1.06 15.88
CA CYS A 351 -12.71 -0.83 17.27
C CYS A 351 -12.08 0.55 17.45
N ARG A 352 -11.21 0.98 16.53
CA ARG A 352 -10.55 2.29 16.55
C ARG A 352 -11.50 3.49 16.51
N LYS A 353 -12.77 3.30 16.12
CA LYS A 353 -13.79 4.36 16.21
C LYS A 353 -14.22 4.65 17.65
N PHE A 354 -14.13 3.67 18.55
CA PHE A 354 -14.54 3.77 19.95
C PHE A 354 -13.39 4.12 20.93
N GLU A 355 -12.15 4.11 20.46
CA GLU A 355 -10.95 4.48 21.25
C GLU A 355 -10.89 6.00 21.48
N THR A 356 -10.35 6.41 22.64
CA THR A 356 -10.15 7.84 22.93
C THR A 356 -9.03 8.45 22.09
N GLU A 357 -8.91 9.77 22.06
CA GLU A 357 -7.82 10.45 21.34
C GLU A 357 -6.45 10.12 21.95
N GLU A 358 -6.37 10.06 23.29
CA GLU A 358 -5.18 9.60 24.02
C GLU A 358 -4.75 8.18 23.61
N GLU A 359 -5.70 7.26 23.47
CA GLU A 359 -5.44 5.87 23.05
C GLU A 359 -5.08 5.74 21.56
N LYS A 360 -5.44 6.72 20.73
CA LYS A 360 -5.08 6.79 19.30
C LYS A 360 -3.69 7.36 19.09
N VAL A 361 -3.24 8.27 19.96
CA VAL A 361 -1.92 8.93 19.91
C VAL A 361 -0.87 8.10 20.65
N LEU A 362 -1.21 7.54 21.81
CA LEU A 362 -0.36 6.63 22.60
C LEU A 362 -1.08 5.28 22.81
N PRO A 363 -1.08 4.37 21.81
CA PRO A 363 -1.74 3.06 21.93
C PRO A 363 -1.09 2.11 22.93
N PHE A 364 0.18 2.34 23.26
CA PHE A 364 1.01 1.50 24.12
C PHE A 364 1.55 2.35 25.25
N TYR A 365 1.18 1.99 26.48
CA TYR A 365 1.59 2.71 27.67
C TYR A 365 2.93 2.17 28.18
N SER A 366 3.80 3.07 28.62
CA SER A 366 4.98 2.73 29.42
C SER A 366 4.56 1.83 30.57
N SER A 367 5.33 0.79 30.85
CA SER A 367 5.05 -0.06 32.01
C SER A 367 5.10 0.79 33.28
N MET A 368 4.02 0.79 34.06
CA MET A 368 3.98 1.47 35.36
C MET A 368 4.64 0.63 36.46
N LEU A 369 5.19 -0.54 36.11
CA LEU A 369 6.00 -1.38 36.97
C LEU A 369 7.32 -0.66 37.28
N THR A 370 7.70 -0.66 38.54
CA THR A 370 9.01 -0.24 39.01
C THR A 370 10.11 -1.15 38.43
N PRO A 371 11.39 -0.70 38.39
CA PRO A 371 12.49 -1.55 37.92
C PRO A 371 12.66 -2.85 38.73
N GLU A 372 12.23 -2.86 39.99
CA GLU A 372 12.23 -4.04 40.86
C GLU A 372 11.13 -5.04 40.43
N GLU A 373 9.90 -4.57 40.22
CA GLU A 373 8.79 -5.40 39.72
C GLU A 373 9.03 -5.90 38.27
N LEU A 374 9.77 -5.16 37.45
CA LEU A 374 10.17 -5.60 36.11
C LEU A 374 11.15 -6.78 36.17
N GLN A 375 12.09 -6.77 37.13
CA GLN A 375 13.00 -7.90 37.35
C GLN A 375 12.26 -9.13 37.86
N GLU A 376 11.32 -8.98 38.81
CA GLU A 376 10.47 -10.11 39.25
C GLU A 376 9.66 -10.71 38.09
N VAL A 377 9.16 -9.90 37.14
CA VAL A 377 8.45 -10.41 35.96
C VAL A 377 9.40 -11.14 34.99
N GLU A 378 10.59 -10.59 34.72
CA GLU A 378 11.60 -11.25 33.86
C GLU A 378 12.15 -12.56 34.47
N GLU A 379 12.21 -12.67 35.80
CA GLU A 379 12.57 -13.91 36.50
C GLU A 379 11.44 -14.94 36.43
N ASN A 380 10.18 -14.54 36.64
CA ASN A 380 9.01 -15.42 36.49
C ASN A 380 8.79 -15.91 35.04
N ASP A 381 9.11 -15.09 34.02
CA ASP A 381 9.00 -15.49 32.62
C ASP A 381 10.07 -16.53 32.20
N GLN A 382 11.18 -16.65 32.94
CA GLN A 382 12.18 -17.69 32.73
C GLN A 382 11.76 -19.07 33.27
N GLU A 383 10.82 -19.13 34.22
CA GLU A 383 10.28 -20.40 34.69
C GLU A 383 9.43 -21.10 33.60
N GLU A 384 9.41 -22.44 33.62
CA GLU A 384 8.49 -23.19 32.75
C GLU A 384 7.06 -23.07 33.27
N PRO A 385 6.12 -22.47 32.51
CA PRO A 385 4.77 -22.24 33.01
C PRO A 385 4.05 -23.56 33.27
N THR A 386 3.62 -23.77 34.51
CA THR A 386 2.92 -24.98 34.96
C THR A 386 1.50 -25.11 34.40
N LEU A 387 0.85 -24.01 34.00
CA LEU A 387 -0.48 -23.99 33.41
C LEU A 387 -0.45 -24.02 31.87
N GLU A 388 -1.31 -24.86 31.27
CA GLU A 388 -1.48 -24.94 29.80
C GLU A 388 -1.80 -23.60 29.14
N LEU A 389 -2.58 -22.75 29.83
CA LEU A 389 -2.91 -21.40 29.36
C LEU A 389 -1.65 -20.54 29.19
N ALA A 390 -0.71 -20.62 30.12
CA ALA A 390 0.53 -19.85 30.07
C ALA A 390 1.51 -20.42 29.03
N LYS A 391 1.52 -21.74 28.79
CA LYS A 391 2.22 -22.34 27.64
C LYS A 391 1.67 -21.84 26.30
N LEU A 392 0.35 -21.70 26.19
CA LEU A 392 -0.30 -21.07 25.02
C LEU A 392 0.06 -19.59 24.90
N MET A 393 0.10 -18.84 26.00
CA MET A 393 0.46 -17.41 25.97
C MET A 393 1.91 -17.15 25.54
N LYS A 394 2.88 -18.04 25.86
CA LYS A 394 4.25 -17.94 25.32
C LYS A 394 4.29 -17.97 23.78
N ASN A 395 3.37 -18.69 23.12
CA ASN A 395 3.23 -18.66 21.64
C ASN A 395 2.63 -17.35 21.09
N TYR A 396 2.10 -16.48 21.95
CA TYR A 396 1.46 -15.21 21.62
C TYR A 396 2.15 -14.00 22.26
N ALA A 397 3.43 -14.11 22.66
CA ALA A 397 4.22 -12.99 23.22
C ALA A 397 4.17 -11.72 22.34
N ALA A 398 4.16 -11.88 21.01
CA ALA A 398 3.99 -10.77 20.07
C ALA A 398 2.66 -9.97 20.21
N LEU A 399 1.69 -10.46 21.00
CA LEU A 399 0.43 -9.78 21.32
C LEU A 399 0.42 -9.13 22.73
N GLU A 400 1.52 -9.10 23.48
CA GLU A 400 1.60 -8.42 24.79
C GLU A 400 1.04 -7.00 24.76
N ASN A 401 1.40 -6.22 23.74
CA ASN A 401 0.94 -4.85 23.58
C ASN A 401 -0.57 -4.75 23.29
N PHE A 402 -1.16 -5.76 22.63
CA PHE A 402 -2.62 -5.87 22.49
C PHE A 402 -3.27 -6.16 23.85
N TRP A 403 -2.69 -7.06 24.65
CA TRP A 403 -3.22 -7.41 25.97
C TRP A 403 -3.08 -6.25 26.98
N LYS A 404 -1.97 -5.51 26.98
CA LYS A 404 -1.80 -4.26 27.76
C LYS A 404 -2.94 -3.27 27.45
N ARG A 405 -3.24 -3.06 26.17
CA ARG A 405 -4.32 -2.17 25.70
C ARG A 405 -5.70 -2.67 26.08
N TYR A 406 -5.98 -3.96 25.88
CA TYR A 406 -7.24 -4.61 26.29
C TYR A 406 -7.48 -4.48 27.81
N ASN A 407 -6.45 -4.74 28.62
CA ASN A 407 -6.53 -4.68 30.07
C ASN A 407 -6.77 -3.26 30.58
N LYS A 408 -6.15 -2.23 29.98
CA LYS A 408 -6.45 -0.83 30.29
C LYS A 408 -7.94 -0.51 30.07
N VAL A 409 -8.45 -0.75 28.86
CA VAL A 409 -9.87 -0.49 28.52
C VAL A 409 -10.80 -1.30 29.44
N LYS A 410 -10.38 -2.50 29.87
CA LYS A 410 -11.15 -3.30 30.83
C LYS A 410 -11.19 -2.68 32.23
N LEU A 411 -10.09 -2.11 32.71
CA LEU A 411 -10.02 -1.39 33.99
C LEU A 411 -10.86 -0.10 33.95
N GLU A 412 -10.83 0.64 32.83
CA GLU A 412 -11.69 1.81 32.62
C GLU A 412 -13.17 1.44 32.58
N GLN A 413 -13.54 0.35 31.89
CA GLN A 413 -14.91 -0.17 31.90
C GLN A 413 -15.39 -0.45 33.33
N LEU A 414 -14.55 -1.07 34.15
CA LEU A 414 -14.87 -1.39 35.55
C LEU A 414 -14.95 -0.11 36.43
N SER A 415 -14.08 0.87 36.21
CA SER A 415 -14.11 2.14 36.95
C SER A 415 -15.37 2.96 36.61
N LEU A 416 -15.75 3.01 35.34
CA LEU A 416 -16.99 3.64 34.86
C LEU A 416 -18.24 2.93 35.39
N GLN A 417 -18.25 1.59 35.44
CA GLN A 417 -19.35 0.83 36.04
C GLN A 417 -19.50 1.15 37.54
N LYS A 418 -18.39 1.21 38.28
CA LYS A 418 -18.38 1.59 39.71
C LYS A 418 -18.86 3.04 39.90
N LYS A 419 -18.40 3.98 39.08
CA LYS A 419 -18.83 5.39 39.11
C LYS A 419 -20.31 5.53 38.81
N ARG A 420 -20.83 4.80 37.81
CA ARG A 420 -22.26 4.74 37.47
C ARG A 420 -23.09 4.21 38.64
N ALA A 421 -22.67 3.13 39.29
CA ALA A 421 -23.37 2.57 40.44
C ALA A 421 -23.48 3.60 41.59
N GLN A 422 -22.37 4.28 41.92
CA GLN A 422 -22.35 5.36 42.91
C GLN A 422 -23.29 6.52 42.52
N LEU A 423 -23.28 6.94 41.25
CA LEU A 423 -24.15 8.00 40.76
C LEU A 423 -25.63 7.62 40.81
N MET A 424 -25.98 6.38 40.50
CA MET A 424 -27.36 5.87 40.65
C MET A 424 -27.79 5.90 42.13
N GLU A 425 -26.95 5.42 43.05
CA GLU A 425 -27.23 5.44 44.49
C GLU A 425 -27.39 6.87 45.03
N THR A 426 -26.57 7.83 44.57
CA THR A 426 -26.76 9.25 44.92
C THR A 426 -28.01 9.86 44.29
N ASN A 427 -28.38 9.47 43.06
CA ASN A 427 -29.61 9.93 42.41
C ASN A 427 -30.86 9.43 43.16
N GLU A 428 -30.87 8.17 43.59
CA GLU A 428 -31.94 7.61 44.43
C GLU A 428 -32.04 8.34 45.77
N LYS A 429 -30.90 8.58 46.46
CA LYS A 429 -30.88 9.38 47.70
C LYS A 429 -31.42 10.80 47.50
N LEU A 430 -31.03 11.47 46.41
CA LEU A 430 -31.51 12.82 46.08
C LEU A 430 -33.00 12.83 45.71
N ARG A 431 -33.49 11.82 44.98
CA ARG A 431 -34.93 11.65 44.71
C ARG A 431 -35.73 11.42 45.99
N ASN A 432 -35.20 10.62 46.91
CA ASN A 432 -35.84 10.36 48.20
C ASN A 432 -35.87 11.62 49.08
N LEU A 433 -34.77 12.40 49.12
CA LEU A 433 -34.73 13.70 49.81
C LEU A 433 -35.67 14.72 49.16
N LEU A 434 -35.78 14.75 47.83
CA LEU A 434 -36.71 15.62 47.12
C LEU A 434 -38.17 15.20 47.38
N LYS A 435 -38.47 13.90 47.41
CA LYS A 435 -39.79 13.39 47.81
C LYS A 435 -40.10 13.84 49.24
N GLN A 436 -39.20 13.59 50.20
CA GLN A 436 -39.35 14.06 51.58
C GLN A 436 -39.54 15.59 51.69
N TYR A 437 -38.86 16.40 50.87
CA TYR A 437 -39.03 17.85 50.88
C TYR A 437 -40.41 18.28 50.34
N LEU A 438 -40.89 17.66 49.25
CA LEU A 438 -42.24 17.89 48.72
C LEU A 438 -43.33 17.38 49.66
N ASP A 439 -43.11 16.23 50.30
CA ASP A 439 -43.96 15.63 51.32
C ASP A 439 -44.02 16.52 52.60
N ASN A 440 -42.95 17.24 52.95
CA ASN A 440 -42.96 18.19 54.07
C ASN A 440 -43.67 19.52 53.75
N ILE A 441 -43.86 19.86 52.47
CA ILE A 441 -44.48 21.12 52.01
C ILE A 441 -45.94 20.93 51.60
N SER A 442 -46.27 19.77 51.05
CA SER A 442 -47.62 19.40 50.63
C SER A 442 -48.33 18.57 51.70
N VAL A 443 -49.60 18.85 51.95
CA VAL A 443 -50.42 18.05 52.87
C VAL A 443 -51.18 17.01 52.05
N SER A 444 -50.66 15.79 52.00
CA SER A 444 -51.26 14.64 51.32
C SER A 444 -51.54 13.49 52.30
N ASP A 445 -52.42 12.56 51.93
CA ASP A 445 -52.80 11.43 52.80
C ASP A 445 -51.61 10.52 53.16
N GLU A 446 -50.65 10.32 52.24
CA GLU A 446 -49.40 9.60 52.55
C GLU A 446 -48.65 10.29 53.70
N VAL A 447 -48.54 11.62 53.67
CA VAL A 447 -47.84 12.44 54.68
C VAL A 447 -48.57 12.43 56.03
N LEU A 448 -49.91 12.42 56.02
CA LEU A 448 -50.72 12.35 57.24
C LEU A 448 -50.68 10.96 57.90
N SER A 449 -50.47 9.89 57.11
CA SER A 449 -50.32 8.51 57.62
C SER A 449 -48.93 8.18 58.20
N GLN A 450 -47.92 9.00 57.93
CA GLN A 450 -46.54 8.82 58.37
C GLN A 450 -46.17 9.74 59.55
N LEU A 451 -45.04 9.46 60.22
CA LEU A 451 -44.56 10.27 61.35
C LEU A 451 -44.13 11.66 60.87
N ASN A 452 -44.95 12.67 61.16
CA ASN A 452 -44.83 14.02 60.62
C ASN A 452 -44.77 15.10 61.73
N PRO A 453 -44.26 16.32 61.42
CA PRO A 453 -44.25 17.43 62.38
C PRO A 453 -45.60 18.14 62.48
N LEU A 454 -46.52 17.90 61.54
CA LEU A 454 -47.80 18.60 61.39
C LEU A 454 -48.86 18.15 62.41
N PHE A 455 -48.70 16.96 63.01
CA PHE A 455 -49.62 16.41 64.01
C PHE A 455 -48.95 16.34 65.40
N ILE A 456 -49.22 17.35 66.24
CA ILE A 456 -48.68 17.45 67.61
C ILE A 456 -49.78 17.04 68.60
N VAL A 457 -49.55 15.95 69.34
CA VAL A 457 -50.48 15.46 70.37
C VAL A 457 -49.80 15.57 71.73
N ASN A 458 -50.47 16.18 72.71
CA ASN A 458 -49.99 16.34 74.08
C ASN A 458 -48.58 16.98 74.22
N GLN A 459 -48.34 18.06 73.48
CA GLN A 459 -47.08 18.83 73.48
C GLN A 459 -45.81 18.04 73.11
N ARG A 460 -45.97 16.87 72.46
CA ARG A 460 -44.86 16.09 71.91
C ARG A 460 -45.10 15.90 70.40
N SER A 461 -44.07 16.13 69.60
CA SER A 461 -44.10 15.75 68.18
C SER A 461 -43.94 14.23 68.05
N ASN A 462 -44.52 13.65 67.01
CA ASN A 462 -44.35 12.23 66.67
C ASN A 462 -42.98 11.90 66.04
N ILE A 463 -42.07 12.88 65.97
CA ILE A 463 -40.71 12.72 65.43
C ILE A 463 -39.75 12.36 66.57
N PRO A 464 -38.96 11.28 66.47
CA PRO A 464 -37.92 10.97 67.46
C PRO A 464 -36.89 12.13 67.54
N PRO A 465 -36.41 12.51 68.74
CA PRO A 465 -35.34 13.48 68.84
C PRO A 465 -34.11 12.95 68.10
N THR A 466 -33.52 13.79 67.24
CA THR A 466 -32.30 13.45 66.51
C THR A 466 -31.18 13.11 67.50
N LYS A 467 -30.79 11.84 67.54
CA LYS A 467 -29.55 11.44 68.21
C LYS A 467 -28.42 12.20 67.54
N ARG A 468 -27.67 12.98 68.31
CA ARG A 468 -26.36 13.46 67.86
C ARG A 468 -25.47 12.24 67.73
N ASP A 469 -25.17 11.82 66.51
CA ASP A 469 -24.19 10.76 66.29
C ASP A 469 -22.84 11.23 66.84
N SER A 470 -22.41 10.59 67.92
CA SER A 470 -21.08 10.76 68.52
C SER A 470 -19.98 10.07 67.71
N SER A 471 -20.23 9.81 66.43
CA SER A 471 -19.27 9.37 65.43
C SER A 471 -18.85 10.55 64.53
N GLN A 472 -18.48 11.67 65.15
CA GLN A 472 -17.47 12.53 64.54
C GLN A 472 -16.18 11.71 64.43
N LYS A 473 -15.98 11.07 63.27
CA LYS A 473 -14.61 10.92 62.77
C LYS A 473 -14.00 12.33 62.77
N PRO A 474 -12.74 12.51 63.16
CA PRO A 474 -12.11 13.82 63.09
C PRO A 474 -12.28 14.38 61.68
N PRO A 475 -12.36 15.71 61.49
CA PRO A 475 -12.33 16.26 60.15
C PRO A 475 -11.07 15.73 59.48
N THR A 476 -11.24 14.88 58.47
CA THR A 476 -10.22 14.68 57.47
C THR A 476 -10.07 16.03 56.80
N TYR A 477 -9.12 16.81 57.31
CA TYR A 477 -8.50 17.85 56.52
C TYR A 477 -8.16 17.17 55.20
N ASN A 478 -8.70 17.70 54.10
CA ASN A 478 -8.10 17.43 52.81
C ASN A 478 -6.71 18.03 52.90
N ILE A 479 -5.73 17.20 53.25
CA ILE A 479 -4.34 17.42 52.87
C ILE A 479 -4.38 17.30 51.35
N ILE A 480 -4.70 18.43 50.71
CA ILE A 480 -4.32 18.68 49.34
C ILE A 480 -2.80 18.76 49.43
N GLU A 481 -2.14 17.63 49.19
CA GLU A 481 -0.75 17.68 48.77
C GLU A 481 -0.69 18.66 47.60
N ALA A 482 0.24 19.62 47.67
CA ALA A 482 0.30 20.76 46.77
C ALA A 482 0.83 20.39 45.36
N ALA A 483 0.44 19.21 44.85
CA ALA A 483 0.81 18.64 43.56
C ALA A 483 -0.24 18.89 42.45
N HIS A 484 -1.48 19.29 42.80
CA HIS A 484 -2.59 19.39 41.82
C HIS A 484 -3.25 20.78 41.71
N VAL A 485 -2.57 21.86 42.12
CA VAL A 485 -2.99 23.24 41.78
C VAL A 485 -2.20 23.81 40.59
N ALA A 486 -1.05 23.22 40.23
CA ALA A 486 -0.26 23.58 39.06
C ALA A 486 -0.69 22.78 37.80
N ALA A 487 -1.92 23.00 37.33
CA ALA A 487 -2.42 22.42 36.07
C ALA A 487 -3.31 23.35 35.22
N HIS A 488 -3.57 24.58 35.68
CA HIS A 488 -4.28 25.61 34.91
C HIS A 488 -3.60 26.98 34.99
N THR A 489 -2.30 26.99 34.67
CA THR A 489 -1.58 28.16 34.13
C THR A 489 -0.58 27.70 33.07
N LEU A 490 -1.11 27.35 31.90
CA LEU A 490 -0.48 27.55 30.59
C LEU A 490 -1.51 28.28 29.73
#